data_AF-A0A951MD60-F1
#
_entry.id   AF-A0A951MD60-F1
#
_cell.length_a   1.000
_cell.length_b   1.000
_cell.length_c   1.000
_cell.angle_alpha   90.00
_cell.angle_beta   90.00
_cell.angle_gamma   90.00
#
_symmetry.space_group_name_H-M   'P 1'
#
loop_
_entity.id
_entity.type
_entity.pdbx_description
1 polymer ?
#
loop_
_entity_poly.entity_id
_entity_poly.type
_entity_poly.pdbx_seq_one_letter_code
_entity_poly.pdbx_strand_id
1 'polypeptide(L)'
;MKNSVLWVVCLSFFWASCQQRPSGQETEEINHISDDSLFNLVQYRTFQYFWDGAEPNSGLARERYHVDGEYPQDDKNIVTSGGGGFGVMAILVGIEREFISRQEGFDRLEKIVSFLENADSFHGAWPHWWNGETGKVKPFSKNDDGGDLVETSFMLTGLLTVRQYFQDGNESEKKLAERIDKLWRAVEFDWYTKGGEDVLYWHWSPNNAWSMNFPVQGYNECQIMYVLAASSPTHSVPASVYHVGWSRSGDIINDPDHEAFGHHLALRHNGTEEYGGPLFWAHYSYLGLDPRGLKDKYADYWEHNTNHTLINRAWCIDNPLDFVGYGENSWGLTASYSVNGYSGHAPGENRDKGVISPTAALSSFPYTPEYSMQAMRHWYDSLGGKVFGEYGFYDAFSETEDWFPKRYLAIDQGPIVVMMENHRSGLLWDLFMSAPEIKEGLKKLEIESPHYK
;
A
#
# COMPACT_ATOMS: atom_id res chain seq x y z
N MET A 1 -59.26 -44.01 85.34
CA MET A 1 -59.46 -45.40 84.89
C MET A 1 -59.30 -45.46 83.38
N LYS A 2 -58.38 -46.31 82.91
CA LYS A 2 -58.32 -47.01 81.62
C LYS A 2 -58.55 -46.25 80.29
N ASN A 3 -57.50 -46.32 79.47
CA ASN A 3 -57.47 -46.62 78.02
C ASN A 3 -58.05 -45.57 77.07
N SER A 4 -57.55 -45.31 75.86
CA SER A 4 -56.35 -45.60 75.07
C SER A 4 -56.59 -44.83 73.76
N VAL A 5 -55.70 -44.00 73.23
CA VAL A 5 -55.75 -43.63 71.79
C VAL A 5 -54.34 -43.45 71.22
N LEU A 6 -54.19 -44.06 70.04
CA LEU A 6 -53.02 -44.25 69.19
C LEU A 6 -52.26 -42.97 68.79
N TRP A 7 -50.95 -43.16 68.62
CA TRP A 7 -50.02 -42.26 67.93
C TRP A 7 -50.15 -42.37 66.40
N VAL A 8 -50.26 -41.24 65.71
CA VAL A 8 -49.68 -41.01 64.37
C VAL A 8 -49.22 -39.55 64.32
N VAL A 9 -47.90 -39.35 64.22
CA VAL A 9 -47.26 -38.03 64.03
C VAL A 9 -47.10 -37.81 62.54
N CYS A 10 -47.80 -36.81 61.99
CA CYS A 10 -47.55 -36.27 60.66
C CYS A 10 -46.55 -35.12 60.75
N LEU A 11 -45.30 -35.38 60.39
CA LEU A 11 -44.26 -34.36 60.17
C LEU A 11 -44.43 -33.77 58.76
N SER A 12 -44.91 -32.53 58.69
CA SER A 12 -44.97 -31.73 57.46
C SER A 12 -43.61 -31.09 57.19
N PHE A 13 -42.93 -31.58 56.15
CA PHE A 13 -41.72 -30.96 55.59
C PHE A 13 -42.08 -29.69 54.81
N PHE A 14 -41.70 -28.52 55.32
CA PHE A 14 -41.65 -27.30 54.53
C PHE A 14 -40.33 -27.25 53.77
N TRP A 15 -40.41 -27.40 52.44
CA TRP A 15 -39.28 -27.20 51.53
C TRP A 15 -39.04 -25.70 51.32
N ALA A 16 -37.84 -25.23 51.67
CA ALA A 16 -37.34 -23.91 51.31
C ALA A 16 -37.05 -23.88 49.80
N SER A 17 -37.80 -23.05 49.07
CA SER A 17 -37.57 -22.82 47.65
C SER A 17 -36.50 -21.72 47.50
N CYS A 18 -35.27 -22.12 47.17
CA CYS A 18 -34.25 -21.20 46.71
C CYS A 18 -34.65 -20.67 45.33
N GLN A 19 -35.01 -19.39 45.25
CA GLN A 19 -35.10 -18.69 43.97
C GLN A 19 -33.69 -18.57 43.37
N GLN A 20 -33.42 -19.36 42.34
CA GLN A 20 -32.27 -19.14 41.46
C GLN A 20 -32.45 -17.77 40.78
N ARG A 21 -31.51 -16.86 41.01
CA ARG A 21 -31.34 -15.67 40.17
C ARG A 21 -31.03 -16.17 38.75
N PRO A 22 -31.62 -15.59 37.69
CA PRO A 22 -31.16 -15.85 36.34
C PRO A 22 -29.71 -15.38 36.27
N SER A 23 -28.80 -16.26 35.86
CA SER A 23 -27.48 -15.86 35.38
C SER A 23 -27.71 -14.97 34.17
N GLY A 24 -27.57 -13.66 34.34
CA GLY A 24 -27.49 -12.74 33.22
C GLY A 24 -26.35 -13.21 32.33
N GLN A 25 -26.66 -13.54 31.08
CA GLN A 25 -25.67 -13.50 30.03
C GLN A 25 -25.12 -12.08 30.05
N GLU A 26 -23.87 -11.91 30.48
CA GLU A 26 -23.08 -10.79 30.00
C GLU A 26 -23.00 -11.00 28.49
N THR A 27 -23.92 -10.39 27.76
CA THR A 27 -23.64 -10.01 26.38
C THR A 27 -22.41 -9.14 26.46
N GLU A 28 -21.26 -9.65 26.03
CA GLU A 28 -20.13 -8.80 25.67
C GLU A 28 -20.70 -7.78 24.68
N GLU A 29 -20.98 -6.58 25.16
CA GLU A 29 -21.11 -5.42 24.28
C GLU A 29 -19.75 -5.30 23.61
N ILE A 30 -19.62 -5.87 22.41
CA ILE A 30 -18.56 -5.45 21.51
C ILE A 30 -18.77 -3.95 21.39
N ASN A 31 -17.87 -3.16 22.00
CA ASN A 31 -17.87 -1.71 21.94
C ASN A 31 -17.72 -1.32 20.47
N HIS A 32 -18.85 -1.22 19.76
CA HIS A 32 -18.89 -0.89 18.35
C HIS A 32 -18.48 0.57 18.20
N ILE A 33 -17.24 0.80 17.76
CA ILE A 33 -16.75 2.15 17.47
C ILE A 33 -17.34 2.65 16.16
N SER A 34 -17.53 3.97 16.02
CA SER A 34 -18.05 4.55 14.77
C SER A 34 -17.10 4.31 13.59
N ASP A 35 -17.59 4.48 12.36
CA ASP A 35 -16.74 4.39 11.14
C ASP A 35 -15.60 5.40 11.16
N ASP A 36 -15.86 6.64 11.56
CA ASP A 36 -14.79 7.62 11.73
C ASP A 36 -13.78 7.20 12.80
N SER A 37 -14.23 6.64 13.94
CA SER A 37 -13.33 6.15 14.99
C SER A 37 -12.49 4.97 14.52
N LEU A 38 -13.09 4.02 13.80
CA LEU A 38 -12.35 2.88 13.22
C LEU A 38 -11.36 3.35 12.17
N PHE A 39 -11.78 4.24 11.27
CA PHE A 39 -10.92 4.78 10.23
C PHE A 39 -9.71 5.50 10.84
N ASN A 40 -9.92 6.33 11.87
CA ASN A 40 -8.83 6.97 12.62
C ASN A 40 -7.92 5.94 13.33
N LEU A 41 -8.50 4.92 13.97
CA LEU A 41 -7.75 3.88 14.66
C LEU A 41 -6.87 3.07 13.69
N VAL A 42 -7.42 2.65 12.56
CA VAL A 42 -6.70 1.90 11.52
C VAL A 42 -5.58 2.76 10.95
N GLN A 43 -5.87 4.02 10.59
CA GLN A 43 -4.85 4.95 10.07
C GLN A 43 -3.71 5.16 11.08
N TYR A 44 -4.03 5.38 12.36
CA TYR A 44 -3.03 5.54 13.43
C TYR A 44 -2.20 4.27 13.65
N ARG A 45 -2.84 3.10 13.73
CA ARG A 45 -2.15 1.83 13.95
C ARG A 45 -1.24 1.49 12.77
N THR A 46 -1.72 1.66 11.55
CA THR A 46 -0.89 1.41 10.36
C THR A 46 0.26 2.42 10.23
N PHE A 47 0.05 3.69 10.60
CA PHE A 47 1.13 4.69 10.69
C PHE A 47 2.28 4.23 11.62
N GLN A 48 1.98 3.51 12.71
CA GLN A 48 3.03 3.04 13.63
C GLN A 48 4.02 2.07 12.98
N TYR A 49 3.67 1.39 11.88
CA TYR A 49 4.64 0.60 11.11
C TYR A 49 5.85 1.44 10.68
N PHE A 50 5.60 2.69 10.27
CA PHE A 50 6.61 3.62 9.76
C PHE A 50 7.21 4.51 10.85
N TRP A 51 6.59 4.54 12.03
CA TRP A 51 7.05 5.35 13.14
C TRP A 51 7.81 4.55 14.19
N ASP A 52 7.13 3.61 14.85
CA ASP A 52 7.67 2.69 15.86
C ASP A 52 8.38 1.49 15.19
N GLY A 53 7.78 0.94 14.13
CA GLY A 53 8.30 -0.23 13.41
C GLY A 53 9.53 0.05 12.52
N ALA A 54 9.90 1.32 12.34
CA ALA A 54 11.02 1.73 11.49
C ALA A 54 12.36 1.13 11.94
N GLU A 55 13.29 0.99 10.99
CA GLU A 55 14.65 0.58 11.32
C GLU A 55 15.37 1.73 12.06
N PRO A 56 15.96 1.48 13.24
CA PRO A 56 16.39 2.54 14.14
C PRO A 56 17.59 3.36 13.67
N ASN A 57 18.46 2.89 12.77
CA ASN A 57 19.58 3.67 12.26
C ASN A 57 19.18 4.61 11.13
N SER A 58 18.51 4.10 10.11
CA SER A 58 18.07 4.84 8.92
C SER A 58 16.80 5.66 9.18
N GLY A 59 15.93 5.21 10.07
CA GLY A 59 14.58 5.72 10.22
C GLY A 59 13.63 5.33 9.08
N LEU A 60 14.09 4.52 8.12
CA LEU A 60 13.30 4.05 6.98
C LEU A 60 12.42 2.85 7.33
N ALA A 61 11.46 2.59 6.45
CA ALA A 61 10.57 1.44 6.53
C ALA A 61 11.36 0.13 6.37
N ARG A 62 11.21 -0.79 7.32
CA ARG A 62 11.64 -2.18 7.14
C ARG A 62 10.87 -2.80 5.99
N GLU A 63 11.50 -3.66 5.21
CA GLU A 63 10.83 -4.49 4.21
C GLU A 63 9.67 -5.27 4.83
N ARG A 64 9.96 -5.95 5.95
CA ARG A 64 9.00 -6.79 6.68
C ARG A 64 9.13 -6.64 8.18
N TYR A 65 8.00 -6.78 8.87
CA TYR A 65 7.96 -6.91 10.33
C TYR A 65 7.19 -8.17 10.72
N HIS A 66 7.83 -9.09 11.44
CA HIS A 66 7.22 -10.31 11.93
C HIS A 66 7.12 -10.24 13.46
N VAL A 67 5.90 -10.30 13.98
CA VAL A 67 5.63 -10.17 15.43
C VAL A 67 6.23 -11.34 16.22
N ASP A 68 6.35 -12.51 15.60
CA ASP A 68 6.96 -13.70 16.20
C ASP A 68 8.50 -13.59 16.33
N GLY A 69 9.13 -12.61 15.69
CA GLY A 69 10.58 -12.44 15.65
C GLY A 69 11.31 -13.43 14.74
N GLU A 70 10.59 -14.25 13.98
CA GLU A 70 11.15 -15.27 13.10
C GLU A 70 11.35 -14.71 11.69
N TYR A 71 12.61 -14.46 11.30
CA TYR A 71 12.97 -13.91 9.99
C TYR A 71 13.79 -14.95 9.21
N PRO A 72 13.15 -15.75 8.32
CA PRO A 72 13.83 -16.84 7.61
C PRO A 72 15.04 -16.42 6.77
N GLN A 73 15.12 -15.13 6.38
CA GLN A 73 16.21 -14.57 5.59
C GLN A 73 17.18 -13.71 6.42
N ASP A 74 17.05 -13.71 7.75
CA ASP A 74 17.83 -12.87 8.68
C ASP A 74 17.86 -11.39 8.24
N ASP A 75 16.69 -10.86 7.89
CA ASP A 75 16.52 -9.61 7.16
C ASP A 75 15.69 -8.57 7.90
N LYS A 76 15.57 -8.69 9.23
CA LYS A 76 14.81 -7.77 10.08
C LYS A 76 15.22 -6.30 9.91
N ASN A 77 16.49 -6.01 9.66
CA ASN A 77 17.01 -4.64 9.52
C ASN A 77 17.19 -4.23 8.05
N ILE A 78 16.61 -4.99 7.12
CA ILE A 78 16.57 -4.60 5.71
C ILE A 78 15.45 -3.59 5.50
N VAL A 79 15.79 -2.49 4.84
CA VAL A 79 14.87 -1.40 4.50
C VAL A 79 14.65 -1.37 3.00
N THR A 80 13.44 -1.02 2.59
CA THR A 80 13.02 -0.91 1.19
C THR A 80 12.96 0.56 0.76
N SER A 81 13.40 0.84 -0.47
CA SER A 81 13.28 2.17 -1.07
C SER A 81 11.82 2.49 -1.40
N GLY A 82 11.09 1.67 -2.16
CA GLY A 82 9.72 2.00 -2.53
C GLY A 82 8.77 2.06 -1.33
N GLY A 83 8.84 1.07 -0.44
CA GLY A 83 8.10 1.11 0.82
C GLY A 83 8.53 2.26 1.75
N GLY A 84 9.80 2.67 1.67
CA GLY A 84 10.29 3.89 2.33
C GLY A 84 9.66 5.17 1.78
N GLY A 85 9.42 5.22 0.47
CA GLY A 85 8.66 6.30 -0.19
C GLY A 85 7.25 6.44 0.34
N PHE A 86 6.56 5.31 0.54
CA PHE A 86 5.23 5.31 1.15
C PHE A 86 5.30 5.75 2.62
N GLY A 87 6.34 5.31 3.33
CA GLY A 87 6.58 5.67 4.73
C GLY A 87 6.81 7.15 4.96
N VAL A 88 7.55 7.85 4.09
CA VAL A 88 7.74 9.31 4.26
C VAL A 88 6.44 10.08 4.03
N MET A 89 5.54 9.59 3.17
CA MET A 89 4.19 10.16 3.01
C MET A 89 3.34 9.89 4.26
N ALA A 90 3.41 8.67 4.81
CA ALA A 90 2.74 8.32 6.07
C ALA A 90 3.19 9.19 7.25
N ILE A 91 4.47 9.62 7.28
CA ILE A 91 4.96 10.57 8.29
C ILE A 91 4.25 11.92 8.18
N LEU A 92 4.03 12.44 6.96
CA LEU A 92 3.26 13.68 6.77
C LEU A 92 1.82 13.54 7.27
N VAL A 93 1.19 12.39 6.99
CA VAL A 93 -0.14 12.06 7.57
C VAL A 93 -0.08 12.09 9.10
N GLY A 94 0.96 11.51 9.70
CA GLY A 94 1.15 11.53 11.15
C GLY A 94 1.27 12.94 11.74
N ILE A 95 1.90 13.88 11.01
CA ILE A 95 1.97 15.29 11.42
C ILE A 95 0.58 15.94 11.33
N GLU A 96 -0.09 15.84 10.18
CA GLU A 96 -1.39 16.49 9.92
C GLU A 96 -2.52 15.93 10.79
N ARG A 97 -2.43 14.67 11.19
CA ARG A 97 -3.39 14.01 12.09
C ARG A 97 -2.98 14.08 13.56
N GLU A 98 -1.92 14.82 13.88
CA GLU A 98 -1.39 15.01 15.24
C GLU A 98 -1.06 13.69 15.97
N PHE A 99 -0.72 12.64 15.23
CA PHE A 99 -0.19 11.39 15.80
C PHE A 99 1.22 11.60 16.36
N ILE A 100 1.93 12.53 15.74
CA ILE A 100 3.24 13.04 16.15
C ILE A 100 3.24 14.57 15.97
N SER A 101 4.12 15.26 16.69
CA SER A 101 4.34 16.68 16.46
C SER A 101 5.08 16.93 15.14
N ARG A 102 4.90 18.14 14.60
CA ARG A 102 5.65 18.58 13.40
C ARG A 102 7.17 18.51 13.59
N GLN A 103 7.67 18.80 14.79
CA GLN A 103 9.10 18.72 15.09
C GLN A 103 9.60 17.27 15.07
N GLU A 104 8.87 16.34 15.68
CA GLU A 104 9.22 14.91 15.63
C GLU A 104 9.22 14.39 14.18
N GLY A 105 8.20 14.75 13.41
CA GLY A 105 8.12 14.41 11.99
C GLY A 105 9.30 14.99 11.18
N PHE A 106 9.64 16.26 11.40
CA PHE A 106 10.82 16.89 10.80
C PHE A 106 12.11 16.15 11.16
N ASP A 107 12.35 15.87 12.45
CA ASP A 107 13.56 15.20 12.91
C ASP A 107 13.71 13.79 12.30
N ARG A 108 12.59 13.07 12.14
CA ARG A 108 12.59 11.77 11.45
C ARG A 108 12.92 11.90 9.97
N LEU A 109 12.32 12.87 9.28
CA LEU A 109 12.54 13.07 7.84
C LEU A 109 13.96 13.58 7.56
N GLU A 110 14.53 14.41 8.43
CA GLU A 110 15.94 14.81 8.40
C GLU A 110 16.86 13.59 8.45
N LYS A 111 16.60 12.68 9.38
CA LYS A 111 17.37 11.44 9.54
C LYS A 111 17.28 10.55 8.29
N ILE A 112 16.08 10.39 7.72
CA ILE A 112 15.86 9.60 6.51
C ILE A 112 16.64 10.20 5.34
N VAL A 113 16.54 11.51 5.12
CA VAL A 113 17.28 12.18 4.03
C VAL A 113 18.79 12.07 4.24
N SER A 114 19.27 12.21 5.48
CA SER A 114 20.67 11.96 5.83
C SER A 114 21.12 10.53 5.51
N PHE A 115 20.28 9.51 5.72
CA PHE A 115 20.60 8.16 5.30
C PHE A 115 20.69 8.04 3.77
N LEU A 116 19.69 8.56 3.03
CA LEU A 116 19.63 8.48 1.57
C LEU A 116 20.78 9.20 0.86
N GLU A 117 21.30 10.29 1.44
CA GLU A 117 22.48 11.01 0.95
C GLU A 117 23.77 10.18 1.04
N ASN A 118 23.82 9.18 1.92
CA ASN A 118 25.02 8.39 2.20
C ASN A 118 24.91 6.92 1.79
N ALA A 119 23.69 6.42 1.56
CA ALA A 119 23.44 5.06 1.12
C ALA A 119 23.92 4.82 -0.32
N ASP A 120 24.17 3.56 -0.67
CA ASP A 120 24.56 3.17 -2.02
C ASP A 120 23.46 3.60 -3.02
N SER A 121 23.89 4.24 -4.11
CA SER A 121 23.09 4.62 -5.26
C SER A 121 23.86 4.39 -6.56
N PHE A 122 23.13 4.24 -7.66
CA PHE A 122 23.62 3.76 -8.95
C PHE A 122 23.03 4.63 -10.05
N HIS A 123 23.84 5.55 -10.58
CA HIS A 123 23.35 6.62 -11.47
C HIS A 123 22.21 7.43 -10.81
N GLY A 124 22.41 7.75 -9.53
CA GLY A 124 21.45 8.44 -8.67
C GLY A 124 20.25 7.60 -8.21
N ALA A 125 19.90 6.53 -8.93
CA ALA A 125 18.83 5.62 -8.51
C ALA A 125 19.26 4.75 -7.34
N TRP A 126 18.32 4.46 -6.46
CA TRP A 126 18.51 3.62 -5.29
C TRP A 126 18.22 2.15 -5.60
N PRO A 127 18.86 1.20 -4.89
CA PRO A 127 18.49 -0.21 -4.97
C PRO A 127 17.11 -0.45 -4.34
N HIS A 128 16.53 -1.61 -4.65
CA HIS A 128 15.32 -2.10 -3.99
C HIS A 128 15.51 -2.21 -2.46
N TRP A 129 16.63 -2.79 -2.02
CA TRP A 129 16.93 -3.00 -0.60
C TRP A 129 18.30 -2.49 -0.19
N TRP A 130 18.35 -1.96 1.04
CA TRP A 130 19.58 -1.75 1.80
C TRP A 130 19.55 -2.51 3.11
N ASN A 131 20.73 -2.80 3.64
CA ASN A 131 20.89 -2.93 5.08
C ASN A 131 20.76 -1.53 5.73
N GLY A 132 19.72 -1.35 6.55
CA GLY A 132 19.39 -0.06 7.18
C GLY A 132 20.45 0.47 8.17
N GLU A 133 21.30 -0.40 8.72
CA GLU A 133 22.38 -0.02 9.63
C GLU A 133 23.59 0.59 8.91
N THR A 134 23.75 0.27 7.62
CA THR A 134 24.99 0.56 6.88
C THR A 134 24.78 1.38 5.60
N GLY A 135 23.55 1.43 5.07
CA GLY A 135 23.27 2.03 3.77
C GLY A 135 23.81 1.22 2.60
N LYS A 136 24.25 -0.02 2.81
CA LYS A 136 24.78 -0.89 1.75
C LYS A 136 23.70 -1.69 1.08
N VAL A 137 23.79 -1.80 -0.25
CA VAL A 137 22.83 -2.59 -1.05
C VAL A 137 22.77 -4.03 -0.52
N LYS A 138 21.54 -4.52 -0.27
CA LYS A 138 21.27 -5.95 -0.17
C LYS A 138 20.67 -6.37 -1.51
N PRO A 139 21.35 -7.22 -2.31
CA PRO A 139 20.80 -7.69 -3.56
C PRO A 139 19.44 -8.35 -3.35
N PHE A 140 18.43 -7.95 -4.14
CA PHE A 140 17.10 -8.56 -4.10
C PHE A 140 17.10 -9.94 -4.76
N SER A 141 17.92 -10.10 -5.79
CA SER A 141 18.23 -11.37 -6.44
C SER A 141 19.68 -11.40 -6.92
N LYS A 142 20.12 -12.52 -7.51
CA LYS A 142 21.52 -12.71 -7.94
C LYS A 142 22.05 -11.59 -8.85
N ASN A 143 21.23 -11.07 -9.76
CA ASN A 143 21.62 -10.07 -10.75
C ASN A 143 21.04 -8.68 -10.45
N ASP A 144 20.32 -8.54 -9.35
CA ASP A 144 19.64 -7.33 -8.93
C ASP A 144 20.33 -6.79 -7.67
N ASP A 145 21.52 -6.24 -7.90
CA ASP A 145 22.48 -5.71 -6.91
C ASP A 145 22.87 -4.25 -7.22
N GLY A 146 22.02 -3.55 -7.96
CA GLY A 146 22.24 -2.18 -8.42
C GLY A 146 21.02 -1.29 -8.23
N GLY A 147 20.80 -0.34 -9.14
CA GLY A 147 19.66 0.57 -9.08
C GLY A 147 18.38 -0.09 -9.56
N ASP A 148 17.30 0.13 -8.81
CA ASP A 148 15.92 -0.19 -9.15
C ASP A 148 15.17 1.12 -9.39
N LEU A 149 14.85 1.41 -10.65
CA LEU A 149 14.24 2.69 -11.02
C LEU A 149 12.76 2.78 -10.63
N VAL A 150 12.06 1.64 -10.50
CA VAL A 150 10.65 1.62 -10.08
C VAL A 150 10.57 1.96 -8.60
N GLU A 151 11.36 1.29 -7.76
CA GLU A 151 11.42 1.58 -6.33
C GLU A 151 11.95 2.98 -6.03
N THR A 152 12.94 3.44 -6.80
CA THR A 152 13.41 4.84 -6.78
C THR A 152 12.28 5.81 -7.07
N SER A 153 11.40 5.48 -8.03
CA SER A 153 10.28 6.34 -8.41
C SER A 153 9.25 6.44 -7.29
N PHE A 154 8.94 5.33 -6.60
CA PHE A 154 8.08 5.36 -5.42
C PHE A 154 8.69 6.19 -4.27
N MET A 155 9.99 6.06 -4.01
CA MET A 155 10.70 6.90 -3.05
C MET A 155 10.61 8.39 -3.42
N LEU A 156 10.88 8.74 -4.68
CA LEU A 156 10.84 10.11 -5.15
C LEU A 156 9.44 10.72 -5.10
N THR A 157 8.38 9.96 -5.38
CA THR A 157 7.01 10.43 -5.16
C THR A 157 6.80 10.88 -3.73
N GLY A 158 7.24 10.07 -2.76
CA GLY A 158 7.16 10.44 -1.35
C GLY A 158 8.02 11.65 -0.99
N LEU A 159 9.28 11.67 -1.43
CA LEU A 159 10.20 12.77 -1.13
C LEU A 159 9.75 14.10 -1.75
N LEU A 160 9.26 14.12 -2.99
CA LEU A 160 8.73 15.33 -3.61
C LEU A 160 7.49 15.83 -2.85
N THR A 161 6.66 14.93 -2.32
CA THR A 161 5.53 15.30 -1.44
C THR A 161 6.03 15.99 -0.17
N VAL A 162 7.08 15.46 0.49
CA VAL A 162 7.74 16.07 1.65
C VAL A 162 8.37 17.43 1.31
N ARG A 163 9.03 17.53 0.15
CA ARG A 163 9.61 18.79 -0.36
C ARG A 163 8.53 19.87 -0.42
N GLN A 164 7.39 19.57 -1.06
CA GLN A 164 6.31 20.53 -1.20
C GLN A 164 5.67 20.92 0.14
N TYR A 165 5.64 20.00 1.12
CA TYR A 165 5.12 20.27 2.46
C TYR A 165 6.00 21.23 3.27
N PHE A 166 7.32 21.19 3.08
CA PHE A 166 8.30 21.97 3.84
C PHE A 166 8.89 23.18 3.10
N GLN A 167 8.68 23.32 1.78
CA GLN A 167 9.30 24.38 0.97
C GLN A 167 9.01 25.80 1.46
N ASP A 168 7.85 26.05 2.06
CA ASP A 168 7.46 27.37 2.58
C ASP A 168 7.61 27.49 4.10
N GLY A 169 8.19 26.46 4.72
CA GLY A 169 8.36 26.34 6.16
C GLY A 169 9.44 27.25 6.78
N ASN A 170 9.88 26.86 7.97
CA ASN A 170 11.00 27.51 8.66
C ASN A 170 12.35 27.25 7.94
N GLU A 171 13.43 27.89 8.42
CA GLU A 171 14.75 27.78 7.76
C GLU A 171 15.28 26.33 7.70
N SER A 172 15.07 25.52 8.74
CA SER A 172 15.50 24.11 8.76
C SER A 172 14.65 23.23 7.83
N GLU A 173 13.35 23.47 7.78
CA GLU A 173 12.41 22.81 6.86
C GLU A 173 12.77 23.10 5.39
N LYS A 174 13.09 24.36 5.07
CA LYS A 174 13.57 24.76 3.75
C LYS A 174 14.87 24.07 3.35
N LYS A 175 15.83 23.97 4.28
CA LYS A 175 17.08 23.22 4.04
C LYS A 175 16.84 21.74 3.79
N LEU A 176 15.88 21.12 4.48
CA LEU A 176 15.49 19.74 4.21
C LEU A 176 14.87 19.61 2.81
N ALA A 177 13.98 20.52 2.42
CA ALA A 177 13.39 20.55 1.07
C ALA A 177 14.46 20.74 -0.03
N GLU A 178 15.46 21.59 0.19
CA GLU A 178 16.60 21.78 -0.73
C GLU A 178 17.46 20.51 -0.88
N ARG A 179 17.70 19.79 0.23
CA ARG A 179 18.44 18.51 0.19
C ARG A 179 17.67 17.44 -0.58
N ILE A 180 16.36 17.37 -0.38
CA ILE A 180 15.48 16.49 -1.16
C ILE A 180 15.54 16.85 -2.66
N ASP A 181 15.46 18.14 -2.99
CA ASP A 181 15.56 18.60 -4.39
C ASP A 181 16.88 18.18 -5.05
N LYS A 182 17.97 18.19 -4.28
CA LYS A 182 19.28 17.70 -4.73
C LYS A 182 19.26 16.20 -5.03
N LEU A 183 18.64 15.38 -4.17
CA LEU A 183 18.49 13.93 -4.41
C LEU A 183 17.65 13.67 -5.66
N TRP A 184 16.51 14.37 -5.80
CA TRP A 184 15.65 14.30 -6.98
C TRP A 184 16.40 14.60 -8.28
N ARG A 185 17.17 15.70 -8.31
CA ARG A 185 17.96 16.10 -9.48
C ARG A 185 19.11 15.16 -9.81
N ALA A 186 19.54 14.32 -8.87
CA ALA A 186 20.65 13.41 -9.08
C ALA A 186 20.26 12.11 -9.79
N VAL A 187 18.96 11.77 -9.84
CA VAL A 187 18.50 10.52 -10.48
C VAL A 187 18.57 10.65 -12.00
N GLU A 188 19.44 9.82 -12.61
CA GLU A 188 19.71 9.82 -14.04
C GLU A 188 18.69 8.96 -14.81
N PHE A 189 17.41 9.38 -14.90
CA PHE A 189 16.39 8.58 -15.62
C PHE A 189 16.77 8.28 -17.08
N ASP A 190 17.47 9.22 -17.74
CA ASP A 190 17.96 9.04 -19.11
C ASP A 190 19.01 7.94 -19.24
N TRP A 191 19.81 7.67 -18.21
CA TRP A 191 20.71 6.51 -18.17
C TRP A 191 19.96 5.18 -18.34
N TYR A 192 18.79 5.08 -17.70
CA TYR A 192 17.93 3.89 -17.71
C TYR A 192 17.18 3.67 -19.03
N THR A 193 17.44 4.48 -20.05
CA THR A 193 17.04 4.19 -21.43
C THR A 193 18.02 3.27 -22.17
N LYS A 194 19.08 2.79 -21.51
CA LYS A 194 20.08 1.88 -22.09
C LYS A 194 20.68 2.42 -23.41
N GLY A 195 21.16 3.65 -23.37
CA GLY A 195 21.77 4.29 -24.53
C GLY A 195 20.77 4.96 -25.48
N GLY A 196 19.62 5.41 -24.96
CA GLY A 196 18.64 6.21 -25.69
C GLY A 196 17.56 5.41 -26.39
N GLU A 197 17.27 4.18 -25.95
CA GLU A 197 16.09 3.44 -26.42
C GLU A 197 14.82 4.18 -25.97
N ASP A 198 13.73 4.04 -26.73
CA ASP A 198 12.43 4.63 -26.38
C ASP A 198 11.69 3.79 -25.32
N VAL A 199 12.37 3.39 -24.25
CA VAL A 199 11.81 2.63 -23.11
C VAL A 199 12.69 2.80 -21.88
N LEU A 200 12.11 2.75 -20.68
CA LEU A 200 12.87 2.67 -19.44
C LEU A 200 13.09 1.22 -19.04
N TYR A 201 14.31 0.90 -18.61
CA TYR A 201 14.66 -0.37 -17.99
C TYR A 201 14.52 -0.27 -16.49
N TRP A 202 13.98 -1.32 -15.88
CA TRP A 202 13.74 -1.38 -14.45
C TRP A 202 15.06 -1.35 -13.66
N HIS A 203 16.07 -2.12 -14.11
CA HIS A 203 17.29 -2.34 -13.34
C HIS A 203 18.55 -1.99 -14.12
N TRP A 204 19.57 -1.53 -13.39
CA TRP A 204 20.95 -1.47 -13.86
C TRP A 204 21.91 -1.83 -12.72
N SER A 205 22.96 -2.60 -13.02
CA SER A 205 23.94 -3.02 -12.03
C SER A 205 25.39 -2.67 -12.43
N PRO A 206 26.26 -2.24 -11.50
CA PRO A 206 27.68 -2.07 -11.79
C PRO A 206 28.40 -3.40 -12.09
N ASN A 207 27.89 -4.52 -11.58
CA ASN A 207 28.49 -5.85 -11.73
C ASN A 207 27.89 -6.63 -12.91
N ASN A 208 26.61 -6.37 -13.21
CA ASN A 208 25.82 -7.14 -14.16
C ASN A 208 25.29 -6.31 -15.34
N ALA A 209 25.54 -4.99 -15.36
CA ALA A 209 25.01 -4.04 -16.33
C ALA A 209 23.48 -4.21 -16.52
N TRP A 210 23.06 -4.50 -17.75
CA TRP A 210 21.66 -4.65 -18.15
C TRP A 210 21.17 -6.11 -18.10
N SER A 211 21.84 -7.01 -17.37
CA SER A 211 21.54 -8.46 -17.43
C SER A 211 20.15 -8.84 -16.91
N MET A 212 19.54 -8.03 -16.05
CA MET A 212 18.12 -8.17 -15.70
C MET A 212 17.20 -7.98 -16.91
N ASN A 213 17.62 -7.14 -17.87
CA ASN A 213 17.01 -6.91 -19.17
C ASN A 213 15.49 -6.82 -19.15
N PHE A 214 14.96 -5.96 -18.27
CA PHE A 214 13.54 -5.78 -18.06
C PHE A 214 13.10 -4.38 -18.54
N PRO A 215 12.76 -4.21 -19.83
CA PRO A 215 12.12 -2.99 -20.32
C PRO A 215 10.69 -2.92 -19.75
N VAL A 216 10.33 -1.79 -19.14
CA VAL A 216 9.05 -1.63 -18.45
C VAL A 216 8.00 -1.17 -19.44
N GLN A 217 7.02 -2.01 -19.73
CA GLN A 217 5.91 -1.70 -20.63
C GLN A 217 4.59 -1.83 -19.88
N GLY A 218 3.64 -0.93 -20.13
CA GLY A 218 2.36 -0.90 -19.44
C GLY A 218 1.33 -1.88 -20.02
N TYR A 219 0.20 -2.11 -19.33
CA TYR A 219 -0.15 -1.50 -18.04
C TYR A 219 0.24 -2.39 -16.85
N ASN A 220 0.86 -1.76 -15.85
CA ASN A 220 1.20 -2.32 -14.53
C ASN A 220 1.36 -1.18 -13.50
N GLU A 221 1.98 -1.42 -12.35
CA GLU A 221 2.19 -0.48 -11.25
C GLU A 221 3.16 0.69 -11.52
N CYS A 222 3.86 0.69 -12.66
CA CYS A 222 5.08 1.50 -12.86
C CYS A 222 4.86 2.85 -13.56
N GLN A 223 3.61 3.31 -13.75
CA GLN A 223 3.34 4.54 -14.51
C GLN A 223 4.08 5.77 -13.96
N ILE A 224 4.16 5.92 -12.64
CA ILE A 224 4.79 7.06 -11.99
C ILE A 224 6.27 7.20 -12.34
N MET A 225 6.96 6.09 -12.64
CA MET A 225 8.34 6.10 -13.12
C MET A 225 8.48 6.89 -14.41
N TYR A 226 7.57 6.68 -15.37
CA TYR A 226 7.58 7.41 -16.63
C TYR A 226 7.20 8.88 -16.46
N VAL A 227 6.24 9.19 -15.58
CA VAL A 227 5.87 10.57 -15.24
C VAL A 227 7.06 11.30 -14.63
N LEU A 228 7.74 10.70 -13.64
CA LEU A 228 8.93 11.28 -13.02
C LEU A 228 10.08 11.43 -14.02
N ALA A 229 10.34 10.42 -14.86
CA ALA A 229 11.37 10.52 -15.90
C ALA A 229 11.12 11.69 -16.87
N ALA A 230 9.87 11.94 -17.25
CA ALA A 230 9.53 13.10 -18.08
C ALA A 230 9.60 14.43 -17.31
N SER A 231 9.36 14.38 -15.99
CA SER A 231 9.38 15.54 -15.09
C SER A 231 10.79 15.94 -14.64
N SER A 232 11.79 15.05 -14.74
CA SER A 232 13.15 15.33 -14.26
C SER A 232 13.73 16.60 -14.91
N PRO A 233 14.17 17.60 -14.13
CA PRO A 233 14.70 18.85 -14.66
C PRO A 233 16.17 18.75 -15.11
N THR A 234 16.85 17.64 -14.81
CA THR A 234 18.29 17.42 -15.08
C THR A 234 18.53 16.22 -16.00
N HIS A 235 17.71 15.18 -15.87
CA HIS A 235 17.87 13.89 -16.54
C HIS A 235 16.55 13.45 -17.19
N SER A 236 15.92 14.36 -17.92
CA SER A 236 14.61 14.14 -18.53
C SER A 236 14.68 13.20 -19.73
N VAL A 237 13.68 12.33 -19.90
CA VAL A 237 13.51 11.50 -21.10
C VAL A 237 12.55 12.15 -22.12
N PRO A 238 12.70 11.92 -23.44
CA PRO A 238 11.72 12.41 -24.42
C PRO A 238 10.37 11.70 -24.27
N ALA A 239 9.29 12.36 -24.72
CA ALA A 239 7.93 11.78 -24.64
C ALA A 239 7.77 10.46 -25.42
N SER A 240 8.64 10.20 -26.40
CA SER A 240 8.71 8.92 -27.12
C SER A 240 8.96 7.74 -26.19
N VAL A 241 9.74 7.91 -25.11
CA VAL A 241 9.98 6.85 -24.11
C VAL A 241 8.66 6.39 -23.47
N TYR A 242 7.74 7.31 -23.21
CA TYR A 242 6.39 6.98 -22.73
C TYR A 242 5.51 6.42 -23.85
N HIS A 243 5.40 7.10 -25.00
CA HIS A 243 4.45 6.70 -26.03
C HIS A 243 4.83 5.40 -26.77
N VAL A 244 6.13 5.13 -26.96
CA VAL A 244 6.64 3.93 -27.62
C VAL A 244 6.91 2.82 -26.60
N GLY A 245 7.59 3.14 -25.50
CA GLY A 245 7.97 2.18 -24.46
C GLY A 245 6.81 1.76 -23.57
N TRP A 246 6.39 2.66 -22.67
CA TRP A 246 5.29 2.40 -21.73
C TRP A 246 3.99 2.03 -22.46
N SER A 247 3.60 2.87 -23.41
CA SER A 247 2.29 2.78 -24.07
C SER A 247 2.30 1.81 -25.26
N ARG A 248 3.45 1.21 -25.58
CA ARG A 248 3.65 0.27 -26.69
C ARG A 248 3.10 0.78 -28.02
N SER A 249 3.33 2.06 -28.32
CA SER A 249 2.80 2.73 -29.52
C SER A 249 1.27 2.64 -29.67
N GLY A 250 0.53 2.54 -28.56
CA GLY A 250 -0.93 2.39 -28.53
C GLY A 250 -1.41 0.99 -28.14
N ASP A 251 -0.55 -0.04 -28.19
CA ASP A 251 -0.91 -1.41 -27.81
C ASP A 251 -1.15 -1.59 -26.30
N ILE A 252 -0.99 -0.53 -25.50
CA ILE A 252 -1.47 -0.48 -24.12
C ILE A 252 -2.99 -0.42 -24.02
N ILE A 253 -3.70 0.10 -25.04
CA ILE A 253 -5.17 0.18 -25.03
C ILE A 253 -5.74 -1.23 -25.14
N ASN A 254 -6.72 -1.54 -24.29
CA ASN A 254 -7.41 -2.83 -24.29
C ASN A 254 -8.40 -2.97 -25.45
N ASP A 255 -8.89 -4.18 -25.68
CA ASP A 255 -10.02 -4.39 -26.58
C ASP A 255 -11.23 -3.55 -26.09
N PRO A 256 -11.82 -2.65 -26.91
CA PRO A 256 -12.98 -1.88 -26.49
C PRO A 256 -14.20 -2.73 -26.12
N ASP A 257 -14.27 -3.99 -26.56
CA ASP A 257 -15.31 -4.94 -26.19
C ASP A 257 -14.97 -5.74 -24.92
N HIS A 258 -13.83 -5.46 -24.27
CA HIS A 258 -13.47 -6.06 -22.97
C HIS A 258 -14.53 -5.71 -21.92
N GLU A 259 -15.04 -6.72 -21.23
CA GLU A 259 -15.94 -6.55 -20.10
C GLU A 259 -15.72 -7.68 -19.09
N ALA A 260 -15.60 -7.33 -17.81
CA ALA A 260 -15.63 -8.26 -16.70
C ALA A 260 -16.61 -7.75 -15.64
N PHE A 261 -17.60 -8.57 -15.29
CA PHE A 261 -18.62 -8.22 -14.30
C PHE A 261 -19.34 -6.87 -14.57
N GLY A 262 -19.56 -6.50 -15.85
CA GLY A 262 -20.18 -5.23 -16.21
C GLY A 262 -19.23 -4.02 -16.24
N HIS A 263 -17.92 -4.24 -16.09
CA HIS A 263 -16.91 -3.20 -16.04
C HIS A 263 -15.87 -3.38 -17.14
N HIS A 264 -15.46 -2.28 -17.77
CA HIS A 264 -14.45 -2.25 -18.82
C HIS A 264 -13.10 -1.73 -18.29
N LEU A 265 -12.01 -2.41 -18.62
CA LEU A 265 -10.65 -1.94 -18.37
C LEU A 265 -10.06 -1.36 -19.66
N ALA A 266 -9.92 -0.03 -19.71
CA ALA A 266 -9.37 0.68 -20.87
C ALA A 266 -7.92 0.30 -21.25
N LEU A 267 -7.13 -0.22 -20.31
CA LEU A 267 -5.72 -0.57 -20.51
C LEU A 267 -5.51 -2.08 -20.38
N ARG A 268 -4.60 -2.64 -21.18
CA ARG A 268 -4.18 -4.04 -21.12
C ARG A 268 -3.26 -4.27 -19.93
N HIS A 269 -3.80 -4.90 -18.89
CA HIS A 269 -3.05 -5.35 -17.73
C HIS A 269 -2.14 -6.52 -18.11
N ASN A 270 -0.83 -6.34 -17.94
CA ASN A 270 0.15 -7.33 -18.39
C ASN A 270 -0.10 -8.73 -17.80
N GLY A 271 -0.29 -9.72 -18.67
CA GLY A 271 -0.48 -11.13 -18.28
C GLY A 271 -1.75 -11.40 -17.45
N THR A 272 -2.71 -10.46 -17.43
CA THR A 272 -3.95 -10.52 -16.62
C THR A 272 -5.10 -9.72 -17.27
N GLU A 273 -5.18 -9.72 -18.61
CA GLU A 273 -6.10 -8.84 -19.36
C GLU A 273 -7.60 -9.07 -19.07
N GLU A 274 -7.99 -10.29 -18.67
CA GLU A 274 -9.39 -10.66 -18.45
C GLU A 274 -10.02 -9.90 -17.27
N TYR A 275 -9.36 -9.89 -16.11
CA TYR A 275 -9.89 -9.30 -14.88
C TYR A 275 -9.04 -8.15 -14.31
N GLY A 276 -7.94 -7.81 -14.98
CA GLY A 276 -6.91 -6.93 -14.42
C GLY A 276 -5.94 -7.67 -13.49
N GLY A 277 -4.83 -7.00 -13.18
CA GLY A 277 -3.76 -7.52 -12.34
C GLY A 277 -4.05 -7.46 -10.83
N PRO A 278 -3.04 -7.72 -9.99
CA PRO A 278 -3.10 -7.46 -8.55
C PRO A 278 -3.52 -6.01 -8.28
N LEU A 279 -4.37 -5.79 -7.26
CA LEU A 279 -5.02 -4.49 -7.09
C LEU A 279 -4.07 -3.34 -6.75
N PHE A 280 -2.86 -3.62 -6.26
CA PHE A 280 -1.84 -2.60 -6.00
C PHE A 280 -1.43 -1.79 -7.24
N TRP A 281 -1.70 -2.30 -8.45
CA TRP A 281 -1.50 -1.56 -9.71
C TRP A 281 -2.41 -0.34 -9.83
N ALA A 282 -3.53 -0.30 -9.11
CA ALA A 282 -4.39 0.86 -8.97
C ALA A 282 -3.96 1.78 -7.80
N HIS A 283 -2.88 1.47 -7.07
CA HIS A 283 -2.47 2.19 -5.87
C HIS A 283 -1.11 2.89 -6.01
N TYR A 284 -0.03 2.16 -6.29
CA TYR A 284 1.33 2.65 -6.02
C TYR A 284 1.71 3.89 -6.82
N SER A 285 1.38 3.90 -8.12
CA SER A 285 1.61 5.08 -8.96
C SER A 285 0.72 6.28 -8.59
N TYR A 286 -0.36 6.05 -7.84
CA TYR A 286 -1.41 7.03 -7.56
C TYR A 286 -1.46 7.50 -6.10
N LEU A 287 -0.41 7.22 -5.32
CA LEU A 287 -0.30 7.73 -3.96
C LEU A 287 -0.07 9.24 -3.92
N GLY A 288 0.72 9.76 -4.87
CA GLY A 288 0.95 11.20 -5.07
C GLY A 288 0.33 11.72 -6.36
N LEU A 289 0.41 10.97 -7.46
CA LEU A 289 -0.25 11.34 -8.73
C LEU A 289 -1.76 11.21 -8.58
N ASP A 290 -2.47 12.34 -8.60
CA ASP A 290 -3.92 12.37 -8.42
C ASP A 290 -4.64 11.82 -9.68
N PRO A 291 -5.33 10.67 -9.59
CA PRO A 291 -6.01 10.10 -10.74
C PRO A 291 -7.31 10.85 -11.10
N ARG A 292 -7.84 11.72 -10.22
CA ARG A 292 -9.12 12.40 -10.45
C ARG A 292 -9.04 13.37 -11.62
N GLY A 293 -9.72 13.02 -12.71
CA GLY A 293 -9.67 13.79 -13.95
C GLY A 293 -8.33 13.73 -14.68
N LEU A 294 -7.45 12.79 -14.28
CA LEU A 294 -6.22 12.49 -15.00
C LEU A 294 -6.55 11.67 -16.23
N LYS A 295 -6.21 12.17 -17.42
CA LYS A 295 -6.53 11.52 -18.69
C LYS A 295 -5.42 11.71 -19.69
N ASP A 296 -5.23 10.74 -20.55
CA ASP A 296 -4.47 10.93 -21.79
C ASP A 296 -5.18 10.23 -22.94
N LYS A 297 -4.52 10.13 -24.10
CA LYS A 297 -5.08 9.46 -25.27
C LYS A 297 -5.31 7.95 -25.09
N TYR A 298 -4.83 7.34 -23.99
CA TYR A 298 -4.94 5.91 -23.74
C TYR A 298 -6.03 5.57 -22.72
N ALA A 299 -6.25 6.40 -21.69
CA ALA A 299 -7.27 6.13 -20.67
C ALA A 299 -7.73 7.36 -19.87
N ASP A 300 -8.91 7.22 -19.26
CA ASP A 300 -9.29 7.92 -18.02
C ASP A 300 -8.82 7.09 -16.82
N TYR A 301 -7.84 7.59 -16.07
CA TYR A 301 -7.21 6.81 -15.00
C TYR A 301 -8.08 6.66 -13.76
N TRP A 302 -8.98 7.62 -13.48
CA TRP A 302 -9.94 7.48 -12.38
C TRP A 302 -10.93 6.36 -12.66
N GLU A 303 -11.52 6.37 -13.86
CA GLU A 303 -12.47 5.34 -14.29
C GLU A 303 -11.78 3.97 -14.36
N HIS A 304 -10.58 3.90 -14.95
CA HIS A 304 -9.82 2.66 -15.07
C HIS A 304 -9.52 2.03 -13.70
N ASN A 305 -9.00 2.81 -12.74
CA ASN A 305 -8.67 2.31 -11.39
C ASN A 305 -9.91 1.93 -10.59
N THR A 306 -11.01 2.67 -10.77
CA THR A 306 -12.30 2.35 -10.15
C THR A 306 -12.84 1.02 -10.68
N ASN A 307 -12.84 0.82 -12.00
CA ASN A 307 -13.28 -0.43 -12.62
C ASN A 307 -12.38 -1.61 -12.22
N HIS A 308 -11.05 -1.42 -12.14
CA HIS A 308 -10.14 -2.45 -11.64
C HIS A 308 -10.47 -2.88 -10.22
N THR A 309 -10.77 -1.92 -9.34
CA THR A 309 -11.23 -2.19 -7.96
C THR A 309 -12.56 -2.96 -7.94
N LEU A 310 -13.53 -2.54 -8.74
CA LEU A 310 -14.86 -3.16 -8.79
C LEU A 310 -14.82 -4.59 -9.34
N ILE A 311 -13.99 -4.86 -10.36
CA ILE A 311 -13.75 -6.22 -10.87
C ILE A 311 -13.13 -7.11 -9.80
N ASN A 312 -12.12 -6.61 -9.08
CA ASN A 312 -11.48 -7.36 -7.99
C ASN A 312 -12.49 -7.74 -6.89
N ARG A 313 -13.33 -6.78 -6.48
CA ARG A 313 -14.43 -7.01 -5.54
C ARG A 313 -15.45 -8.02 -6.09
N ALA A 314 -15.88 -7.85 -7.34
CA ALA A 314 -16.90 -8.70 -7.96
C ALA A 314 -16.45 -10.16 -8.05
N TRP A 315 -15.18 -10.41 -8.40
CA TRP A 315 -14.59 -11.76 -8.36
C TRP A 315 -14.68 -12.39 -6.97
N CYS A 316 -14.35 -11.65 -5.91
CA CYS A 316 -14.43 -12.16 -4.54
C CYS A 316 -15.89 -12.44 -4.10
N ILE A 317 -16.86 -11.71 -4.65
CA ILE A 317 -18.28 -11.92 -4.37
C ILE A 317 -18.83 -13.15 -5.11
N ASP A 318 -18.45 -13.30 -6.38
CA ASP A 318 -18.80 -14.47 -7.19
C ASP A 318 -18.19 -15.74 -6.61
N ASN A 319 -16.94 -15.64 -6.12
CA ASN A 319 -16.20 -16.70 -5.44
C ASN A 319 -16.24 -18.05 -6.18
N PRO A 320 -15.82 -18.11 -7.44
CA PRO A 320 -15.96 -19.32 -8.28
C PRO A 320 -15.14 -20.52 -7.78
N LEU A 321 -14.24 -20.31 -6.81
CA LEU A 321 -13.40 -21.34 -6.20
C LEU A 321 -13.87 -21.76 -4.80
N ASP A 322 -15.03 -21.28 -4.35
CA ASP A 322 -15.67 -21.62 -3.07
C ASP A 322 -14.76 -21.41 -1.83
N PHE A 323 -13.91 -20.38 -1.83
CA PHE A 323 -13.07 -20.05 -0.68
C PHE A 323 -13.92 -19.53 0.50
N VAL A 324 -13.55 -19.92 1.72
CA VAL A 324 -14.24 -19.50 2.94
C VAL A 324 -14.01 -18.01 3.19
N GLY A 325 -15.06 -17.30 3.60
CA GLY A 325 -14.99 -15.90 4.02
C GLY A 325 -15.15 -14.88 2.90
N TYR A 326 -14.84 -15.25 1.65
CA TYR A 326 -14.96 -14.39 0.47
C TYR A 326 -16.40 -13.88 0.29
N GLY A 327 -16.55 -12.58 0.01
CA GLY A 327 -17.86 -11.97 -0.23
C GLY A 327 -17.85 -10.45 -0.12
N GLU A 328 -19.05 -9.85 -0.03
CA GLU A 328 -19.21 -8.38 0.04
C GLU A 328 -18.45 -7.74 1.21
N ASN A 329 -18.31 -8.47 2.31
CA ASN A 329 -17.65 -8.04 3.55
C ASN A 329 -16.17 -8.44 3.64
N SER A 330 -15.65 -9.26 2.72
CA SER A 330 -14.25 -9.71 2.76
C SER A 330 -13.78 -9.97 1.33
N TRP A 331 -13.11 -8.97 0.77
CA TRP A 331 -12.64 -8.95 -0.61
C TRP A 331 -11.30 -8.22 -0.69
N GLY A 332 -10.58 -8.43 -1.79
CA GLY A 332 -9.31 -7.76 -2.06
C GLY A 332 -8.18 -8.74 -2.30
N LEU A 333 -7.87 -8.94 -3.58
CA LEU A 333 -6.75 -9.77 -4.05
C LEU A 333 -5.62 -8.88 -4.56
N THR A 334 -4.44 -9.00 -3.96
CA THR A 334 -3.23 -8.31 -4.41
C THR A 334 -1.97 -9.10 -4.04
N ALA A 335 -0.81 -8.65 -4.52
CA ALA A 335 0.46 -9.27 -4.18
C ALA A 335 0.76 -9.11 -2.69
N SER A 336 1.09 -10.22 -2.01
CA SER A 336 1.29 -10.27 -0.55
C SER A 336 1.88 -11.61 -0.12
N TYR A 337 2.13 -11.79 1.18
CA TYR A 337 2.33 -13.12 1.75
C TYR A 337 1.15 -14.05 1.41
N SER A 338 1.47 -15.32 1.22
CA SER A 338 0.54 -16.37 0.92
C SER A 338 0.80 -17.58 1.80
N VAL A 339 -0.15 -18.50 1.88
CA VAL A 339 -0.05 -19.76 2.65
C VAL A 339 1.26 -20.49 2.34
N ASN A 340 1.68 -20.47 1.07
CA ASN A 340 2.91 -21.09 0.57
C ASN A 340 4.00 -20.07 0.19
N GLY A 341 4.17 -18.99 0.95
CA GLY A 341 5.25 -18.02 0.76
C GLY A 341 4.75 -16.64 0.39
N TYR A 342 4.94 -16.21 -0.86
CA TYR A 342 4.50 -14.92 -1.40
C TYR A 342 3.93 -15.13 -2.80
N SER A 343 2.85 -14.43 -3.15
CA SER A 343 2.22 -14.56 -4.48
C SER A 343 1.64 -13.24 -4.95
N GLY A 344 1.62 -13.04 -6.28
CA GLY A 344 0.88 -11.96 -6.92
C GLY A 344 -0.59 -12.31 -7.07
N HIS A 345 -1.36 -12.33 -5.97
CA HIS A 345 -2.78 -12.67 -6.02
C HIS A 345 -3.55 -11.63 -6.84
N ALA A 346 -4.51 -12.12 -7.62
CA ALA A 346 -5.40 -11.32 -8.46
C ALA A 346 -6.64 -12.19 -8.76
N PRO A 347 -7.74 -11.59 -9.27
CA PRO A 347 -8.83 -12.36 -9.85
C PRO A 347 -8.36 -13.33 -10.94
N GLY A 348 -9.07 -14.45 -11.10
CA GLY A 348 -8.77 -15.52 -12.04
C GLY A 348 -8.31 -16.80 -11.35
N GLU A 349 -8.78 -17.95 -11.84
CA GLU A 349 -8.63 -19.26 -11.17
C GLU A 349 -7.17 -19.66 -10.87
N ASN A 350 -6.24 -19.24 -11.74
CA ASN A 350 -4.82 -19.56 -11.58
C ASN A 350 -4.07 -18.61 -10.65
N ARG A 351 -4.66 -17.46 -10.31
CA ARG A 351 -4.06 -16.37 -9.53
C ARG A 351 -4.61 -16.31 -8.11
N ASP A 352 -5.90 -16.56 -7.95
CA ASP A 352 -6.54 -16.63 -6.64
C ASP A 352 -6.06 -17.88 -5.90
N LYS A 353 -5.65 -17.68 -4.64
CA LYS A 353 -5.12 -18.74 -3.75
C LYS A 353 -5.91 -18.83 -2.45
N GLY A 354 -7.08 -18.20 -2.36
CA GLY A 354 -7.88 -18.18 -1.15
C GLY A 354 -7.28 -17.28 -0.07
N VAL A 355 -6.54 -16.24 -0.48
CA VAL A 355 -5.83 -15.31 0.41
C VAL A 355 -6.35 -13.89 0.17
N ILE A 356 -6.98 -13.31 1.21
CA ILE A 356 -7.36 -11.90 1.24
C ILE A 356 -6.21 -11.08 1.81
N SER A 357 -5.93 -9.94 1.18
CA SER A 357 -4.87 -9.02 1.59
C SER A 357 -5.48 -7.65 1.90
N PRO A 358 -5.55 -7.22 3.17
CA PRO A 358 -6.27 -6.01 3.56
C PRO A 358 -5.91 -4.75 2.77
N THR A 359 -4.63 -4.59 2.38
CA THR A 359 -4.21 -3.42 1.59
C THR A 359 -4.97 -3.28 0.27
N ALA A 360 -5.43 -4.38 -0.34
CA ALA A 360 -6.17 -4.33 -1.59
C ALA A 360 -7.46 -3.49 -1.45
N ALA A 361 -8.32 -3.84 -0.50
CA ALA A 361 -9.58 -3.10 -0.29
C ALA A 361 -9.35 -1.74 0.37
N LEU A 362 -8.48 -1.67 1.39
CA LEU A 362 -8.29 -0.44 2.16
C LEU A 362 -7.58 0.64 1.35
N SER A 363 -6.58 0.30 0.55
CA SER A 363 -5.91 1.29 -0.30
C SER A 363 -6.79 1.73 -1.48
N SER A 364 -7.91 1.06 -1.72
CA SER A 364 -8.96 1.47 -2.67
C SER A 364 -10.05 2.38 -2.06
N PHE A 365 -9.89 2.89 -0.83
CA PHE A 365 -10.83 3.83 -0.21
C PHE A 365 -11.25 5.00 -1.12
N PRO A 366 -10.33 5.65 -1.87
CA PRO A 366 -10.76 6.74 -2.74
C PRO A 366 -11.69 6.32 -3.87
N TYR A 367 -11.60 5.08 -4.35
CA TYR A 367 -12.37 4.57 -5.47
C TYR A 367 -13.71 3.96 -5.05
N THR A 368 -13.73 3.23 -3.93
CA THR A 368 -14.90 2.47 -3.45
C THR A 368 -15.10 2.60 -1.94
N PRO A 369 -15.33 3.82 -1.40
CA PRO A 369 -15.23 4.07 0.03
C PRO A 369 -16.21 3.25 0.88
N GLU A 370 -17.44 3.07 0.41
CA GLU A 370 -18.45 2.27 1.12
C GLU A 370 -18.04 0.78 1.20
N TYR A 371 -17.52 0.22 0.11
CA TYR A 371 -17.11 -1.19 0.05
C TYR A 371 -15.81 -1.46 0.80
N SER A 372 -14.88 -0.50 0.79
CA SER A 372 -13.65 -0.56 1.58
C SER A 372 -13.95 -0.46 3.08
N MET A 373 -14.88 0.43 3.47
CA MET A 373 -15.36 0.53 4.86
C MET A 373 -16.05 -0.76 5.31
N GLN A 374 -16.88 -1.36 4.45
CA GLN A 374 -17.57 -2.63 4.71
C GLN A 374 -16.57 -3.75 5.05
N ALA A 375 -15.50 -3.88 4.25
CA ALA A 375 -14.44 -4.86 4.51
C ALA A 375 -13.68 -4.55 5.81
N MET A 376 -13.25 -3.30 5.99
CA MET A 376 -12.55 -2.84 7.19
C MET A 376 -13.33 -3.15 8.47
N ARG A 377 -14.64 -2.85 8.46
CA ARG A 377 -15.58 -3.09 9.55
C ARG A 377 -15.68 -4.57 9.90
N HIS A 378 -15.89 -5.41 8.89
CA HIS A 378 -16.00 -6.86 9.07
C HIS A 378 -14.71 -7.44 9.67
N TRP A 379 -13.54 -7.09 9.11
CA TRP A 379 -12.27 -7.59 9.63
C TRP A 379 -12.00 -7.14 11.06
N TYR A 380 -12.31 -5.88 11.40
CA TYR A 380 -12.12 -5.39 12.76
C TYR A 380 -13.10 -6.02 13.77
N ASP A 381 -14.39 -6.06 13.45
CA ASP A 381 -15.42 -6.51 14.40
C ASP A 381 -15.52 -8.04 14.49
N SER A 382 -15.38 -8.75 13.36
CA SER A 382 -15.63 -10.19 13.27
C SER A 382 -14.36 -11.03 13.38
N LEU A 383 -13.25 -10.59 12.78
CA LEU A 383 -11.98 -11.32 12.82
C LEU A 383 -11.03 -10.78 13.91
N GLY A 384 -11.14 -9.49 14.24
CA GLY A 384 -10.49 -8.84 15.37
C GLY A 384 -8.98 -9.11 15.43
N GLY A 385 -8.50 -9.53 16.59
CA GLY A 385 -7.07 -9.77 16.85
C GLY A 385 -6.40 -10.86 16.01
N LYS A 386 -7.16 -11.63 15.21
CA LYS A 386 -6.58 -12.56 14.22
C LYS A 386 -5.94 -11.81 13.06
N VAL A 387 -6.54 -10.69 12.65
CA VAL A 387 -6.12 -9.93 11.47
C VAL A 387 -5.66 -8.51 11.79
N PHE A 388 -5.95 -7.99 12.99
CA PHE A 388 -5.60 -6.64 13.41
C PHE A 388 -4.65 -6.65 14.62
N GLY A 389 -3.49 -6.01 14.49
CA GLY A 389 -2.41 -6.03 15.48
C GLY A 389 -1.83 -4.65 15.79
N GLU A 390 -0.59 -4.64 16.30
CA GLU A 390 0.08 -3.43 16.79
C GLU A 390 0.29 -2.37 15.72
N TYR A 391 0.53 -2.81 14.47
CA TYR A 391 0.74 -1.94 13.31
C TYR A 391 -0.39 -1.98 12.29
N GLY A 392 -1.62 -2.18 12.77
CA GLY A 392 -2.83 -2.23 11.93
C GLY A 392 -3.13 -3.65 11.46
N PHE A 393 -3.82 -3.77 10.33
CA PHE A 393 -4.10 -5.08 9.74
C PHE A 393 -2.81 -5.77 9.32
N TYR A 394 -2.72 -7.08 9.56
CA TYR A 394 -1.64 -7.92 9.05
C TYR A 394 -1.74 -8.06 7.53
N ASP A 395 -0.63 -8.49 6.93
CA ASP A 395 -0.38 -8.50 5.50
C ASP A 395 -1.46 -9.23 4.68
N ALA A 396 -1.84 -10.42 5.14
CA ALA A 396 -2.78 -11.30 4.46
C ALA A 396 -3.34 -12.37 5.39
N PHE A 397 -4.45 -12.99 5.01
CA PHE A 397 -5.03 -14.13 5.70
C PHE A 397 -5.82 -15.04 4.76
N SER A 398 -6.03 -16.29 5.18
CA SER A 398 -6.89 -17.26 4.51
C SER A 398 -7.79 -17.93 5.55
N GLU A 399 -9.09 -17.70 5.48
CA GLU A 399 -10.05 -18.39 6.34
C GLU A 399 -10.19 -19.87 5.96
N THR A 400 -10.05 -20.20 4.68
CA THR A 400 -10.08 -21.58 4.16
C THR A 400 -9.00 -22.44 4.81
N GLU A 401 -7.79 -21.90 4.95
CA GLU A 401 -6.62 -22.62 5.47
C GLU A 401 -6.37 -22.35 6.97
N ASP A 402 -7.25 -21.62 7.66
CA ASP A 402 -7.05 -21.11 9.03
C ASP A 402 -5.67 -20.45 9.21
N TRP A 403 -5.25 -19.65 8.23
CA TRP A 403 -3.94 -19.04 8.14
C TRP A 403 -4.00 -17.53 8.40
N PHE A 404 -3.49 -17.10 9.55
CA PHE A 404 -3.52 -15.71 10.04
C PHE A 404 -2.13 -15.27 10.54
N PRO A 405 -1.16 -15.06 9.64
CA PRO A 405 0.20 -14.68 10.03
C PRO A 405 0.22 -13.30 10.68
N LYS A 406 0.95 -13.16 11.79
CA LYS A 406 1.18 -11.87 12.44
C LYS A 406 2.39 -11.17 11.81
N ARG A 407 2.26 -10.81 10.54
CA ARG A 407 3.33 -10.26 9.70
C ARG A 407 2.83 -9.05 8.93
N TYR A 408 3.76 -8.18 8.56
CA TYR A 408 3.51 -6.93 7.87
C TYR A 408 4.57 -6.70 6.78
N LEU A 409 4.21 -6.05 5.68
CA LEU A 409 5.12 -5.53 4.66
C LEU A 409 4.96 -4.01 4.52
N ALA A 410 6.05 -3.29 4.29
CA ALA A 410 5.99 -1.83 4.08
C ALA A 410 5.12 -1.45 2.89
N ILE A 411 5.26 -2.19 1.80
CA ILE A 411 4.56 -1.93 0.54
C ILE A 411 3.05 -2.14 0.66
N ASP A 412 2.61 -2.94 1.64
CA ASP A 412 1.19 -3.18 1.89
C ASP A 412 0.64 -2.20 2.93
N GLN A 413 1.38 -1.89 3.99
CA GLN A 413 0.94 -0.94 5.02
C GLN A 413 0.92 0.52 4.54
N GLY A 414 1.87 0.90 3.69
CA GLY A 414 2.06 2.29 3.25
C GLY A 414 0.86 2.86 2.50
N PRO A 415 0.41 2.19 1.42
CA PRO A 415 -0.75 2.59 0.65
C PRO A 415 -2.03 2.71 1.49
N ILE A 416 -2.20 1.89 2.54
CA ILE A 416 -3.36 1.98 3.44
C ILE A 416 -3.40 3.37 4.08
N VAL A 417 -2.31 3.80 4.72
CA VAL A 417 -2.25 5.11 5.40
C VAL A 417 -2.47 6.25 4.41
N VAL A 418 -1.78 6.18 3.26
CA VAL A 418 -1.74 7.26 2.27
C VAL A 418 -3.07 7.39 1.54
N MET A 419 -3.65 6.30 1.07
CA MET A 419 -4.92 6.34 0.33
C MET A 419 -6.11 6.63 1.25
N MET A 420 -6.07 6.20 2.52
CA MET A 420 -7.03 6.66 3.53
C MET A 420 -6.97 8.18 3.71
N GLU A 421 -5.77 8.77 3.75
CA GLU A 421 -5.66 10.23 3.87
C GLU A 421 -6.05 10.96 2.59
N ASN A 422 -5.67 10.45 1.41
CA ASN A 422 -6.12 11.00 0.14
C ASN A 422 -7.63 10.95 -0.03
N HIS A 423 -8.28 9.87 0.41
CA HIS A 423 -9.74 9.80 0.47
C HIS A 423 -10.32 10.86 1.39
N ARG A 424 -9.73 11.05 2.58
CA ARG A 424 -10.23 11.97 3.61
C ARG A 424 -10.07 13.45 3.23
N SER A 425 -8.90 13.83 2.74
CA SER A 425 -8.50 15.24 2.57
C SER A 425 -7.83 15.56 1.24
N GLY A 426 -7.34 14.55 0.51
CA GLY A 426 -6.54 14.75 -0.70
C GLY A 426 -5.12 15.27 -0.43
N LEU A 427 -4.66 15.27 0.82
CA LEU A 427 -3.41 15.91 1.26
C LEU A 427 -2.20 15.55 0.38
N LEU A 428 -1.95 14.27 0.14
CA LEU A 428 -0.72 13.83 -0.53
C LEU A 428 -0.80 14.10 -2.03
N TRP A 429 -2.00 13.95 -2.61
CA TRP A 429 -2.28 14.38 -3.98
C TRP A 429 -2.02 15.86 -4.20
N ASP A 430 -2.60 16.72 -3.35
CA ASP A 430 -2.46 18.17 -3.48
C ASP A 430 -0.98 18.60 -3.34
N LEU A 431 -0.26 17.99 -2.40
CA LEU A 431 1.17 18.23 -2.21
C LEU A 431 1.99 17.79 -3.42
N PHE A 432 1.90 16.53 -3.86
CA PHE A 432 2.68 16.04 -4.99
C PHE A 432 2.37 16.80 -6.29
N MET A 433 1.07 16.98 -6.59
CA MET A 433 0.62 17.68 -7.80
C MET A 433 0.94 19.18 -7.78
N SER A 434 1.29 19.76 -6.63
CA SER A 434 1.76 21.16 -6.54
C SER A 434 3.16 21.37 -7.10
N ALA A 435 3.98 20.32 -7.23
CA ALA A 435 5.34 20.40 -7.73
C ALA A 435 5.37 20.88 -9.20
N PRO A 436 6.07 21.99 -9.53
CA PRO A 436 6.08 22.54 -10.88
C PRO A 436 6.55 21.54 -11.94
N GLU A 437 7.57 20.75 -11.62
CA GLU A 437 8.19 19.79 -12.52
C GLU A 437 7.23 18.67 -12.93
N ILE A 438 6.37 18.24 -12.01
CA ILE A 438 5.34 17.23 -12.29
C ILE A 438 4.33 17.75 -13.32
N LYS A 439 3.90 19.01 -13.17
CA LYS A 439 2.97 19.63 -14.14
C LYS A 439 3.60 19.71 -15.53
N GLU A 440 4.87 20.09 -15.61
CA GLU A 440 5.59 20.16 -16.88
C GLU A 440 5.83 18.77 -17.49
N GLY A 441 6.13 17.76 -16.67
CA GLY A 441 6.23 16.37 -17.12
C GLY A 441 4.91 15.83 -17.67
N LEU A 442 3.79 16.06 -16.97
CA LEU A 442 2.46 15.65 -17.45
C LEU A 442 2.09 16.33 -18.77
N LYS A 443 2.35 17.64 -18.92
CA LYS A 443 2.17 18.36 -20.19
C LYS A 443 3.01 17.75 -21.32
N LYS A 444 4.27 17.45 -21.01
CA LYS A 444 5.22 16.84 -21.97
C LYS A 444 4.75 15.46 -22.44
N LEU A 445 4.05 14.72 -21.58
CA LEU A 445 3.48 13.41 -21.90
C LEU A 445 2.05 13.46 -22.48
N GLU A 446 1.49 14.67 -22.66
CA GLU A 446 0.11 14.86 -23.12
C GLU A 446 -0.94 14.26 -22.16
N ILE A 447 -0.66 14.23 -20.84
CA ILE A 447 -1.56 13.71 -19.80
C ILE A 447 -2.30 14.85 -19.11
N GLU A 448 -3.53 15.12 -19.51
CA GLU A 448 -4.43 16.12 -18.94
C GLU A 448 -4.68 15.90 -17.43
N SER A 449 -4.72 16.98 -16.66
CA SER A 449 -5.03 16.96 -15.22
C SER A 449 -5.71 18.27 -14.79
N PRO A 450 -6.64 18.27 -13.82
CA PRO A 450 -7.21 19.50 -13.27
C PRO A 450 -6.20 20.42 -12.58
N HIS A 451 -5.05 19.89 -12.17
CA HIS A 451 -4.02 20.58 -11.37
C HIS A 451 -3.15 21.58 -12.15
N TYR A 452 -3.25 21.56 -13.48
CA TYR A 452 -2.64 22.56 -14.35
C TYR A 452 -3.57 22.82 -15.54
N LYS A 453 -3.88 24.09 -15.79
CA LYS A 453 -4.68 24.54 -16.94
C LYS A 453 -3.82 25.33 -17.90
#